data_AF-A0A382R6R3-F1
#
_entry.id   AF-A0A382R6R3-F1
#
_cell.length_a   1.000
_cell.length_b   1.000
_cell.length_c   1.000
_cell.angle_alpha   90.00
_cell.angle_beta   90.00
_cell.angle_gamma   90.00
#
_symmetry.space_group_name_H-M   'P 1'
#
loop_
_entity.id
_entity.type
_entity.pdbx_description
1 polymer ?
#
loop_
_entity_poly.entity_id
_entity_poly.type
_entity_poly.pdbx_seq_one_letter_code
_entity_poly.pdbx_strand_id
1 'polypeptide(L)'
;VKDKRKGSIKIFVILLIITSLVFFIAYLSSLNSKVTNKLEGALWTLPAKLYSRPLELAEGSNINTKNLSKELDLLSYVETREIRNPGEYRLNDKTLEIFLKGFQDQNSGIYRVNIEKKRIKGIKRVDGISLDLIRLEPMAIGGLYPAHMQDRLLLDRSRIPQELIQMILLVEDKSFFDHKG
;
A
#
# COMPACT_ATOMS: atom_id res chain seq x y z
N VAL A 1 -50.19 -47.12 -28.81
CA VAL A 1 -50.41 -46.26 -27.61
C VAL A 1 -49.13 -46.03 -26.77
N LYS A 2 -48.28 -47.06 -26.57
CA LYS A 2 -47.06 -46.98 -25.74
C LYS A 2 -46.02 -45.96 -26.24
N ASP A 3 -45.97 -45.70 -27.54
CA ASP A 3 -44.99 -44.82 -28.18
C ASP A 3 -45.33 -43.31 -28.04
N LYS A 4 -46.62 -42.96 -28.16
CA LYS A 4 -47.10 -41.57 -27.95
C LYS A 4 -46.87 -41.07 -26.52
N ARG A 5 -47.05 -41.92 -25.49
CA ARG A 5 -46.77 -41.56 -24.08
C ARG A 5 -45.28 -41.26 -23.83
N LYS A 6 -44.37 -41.97 -24.50
CA LYS A 6 -42.92 -41.71 -24.39
C LYS A 6 -42.55 -40.35 -25.02
N GLY A 7 -43.22 -39.94 -26.10
CA GLY A 7 -43.05 -38.62 -26.71
C GLY A 7 -43.48 -37.47 -25.79
N SER A 8 -44.64 -37.59 -25.14
CA SER A 8 -45.15 -36.57 -24.21
C SER A 8 -44.29 -36.40 -22.95
N ILE A 9 -43.74 -37.49 -22.40
CA ILE A 9 -42.82 -37.43 -21.25
C ILE A 9 -41.52 -36.73 -21.62
N LYS A 10 -40.96 -37.03 -22.80
CA LYS A 10 -39.74 -36.35 -23.29
C LYS A 10 -39.95 -34.85 -23.43
N ILE A 11 -41.09 -34.43 -24.00
CA ILE A 11 -41.44 -33.01 -24.15
C ILE A 11 -41.55 -32.32 -22.78
N PHE A 12 -42.22 -32.97 -21.81
CA PHE A 12 -42.34 -32.44 -20.45
C PHE A 12 -40.98 -32.28 -19.75
N VAL A 13 -40.08 -33.26 -19.88
CA VAL A 13 -38.72 -33.18 -19.33
C VAL A 13 -37.91 -32.06 -19.99
N ILE A 14 -37.99 -31.91 -21.31
CA ILE A 14 -37.32 -30.82 -22.03
C ILE A 14 -37.84 -29.45 -21.55
N LEU A 15 -39.16 -29.29 -21.40
CA LEU A 15 -39.76 -28.06 -20.87
C LEU A 15 -39.24 -27.76 -19.46
N LEU A 16 -39.19 -28.76 -18.57
CA LEU A 16 -38.68 -28.59 -17.22
C LEU A 16 -37.20 -28.16 -17.21
N ILE A 17 -36.37 -28.77 -18.05
CA ILE A 17 -34.95 -28.38 -18.21
C ILE A 17 -34.84 -26.94 -18.71
N ILE A 18 -35.62 -26.54 -19.71
CA ILE A 18 -35.62 -25.18 -20.25
C ILE A 18 -36.04 -24.19 -19.16
N THR A 19 -37.13 -24.47 -18.44
CA THR A 19 -37.59 -23.63 -17.32
C THR A 19 -36.52 -23.50 -16.24
N SER A 20 -35.91 -24.61 -15.82
CA SER A 20 -34.82 -24.61 -14.85
C SER A 20 -33.62 -23.78 -15.35
N LEU A 21 -33.28 -23.89 -16.63
CA LEU A 21 -32.19 -23.14 -17.24
C LEU A 21 -32.48 -21.64 -17.25
N VAL A 22 -33.72 -21.23 -17.55
CA VAL A 22 -34.15 -19.82 -17.49
C VAL A 22 -34.01 -19.26 -16.08
N PHE A 23 -34.48 -19.98 -15.05
CA PHE A 23 -34.30 -19.56 -13.66
C PHE A 23 -32.82 -19.48 -13.25
N PHE A 24 -32.01 -20.44 -13.69
CA PHE A 24 -30.58 -20.45 -13.41
C PHE A 24 -29.85 -19.24 -14.04
N ILE A 25 -30.15 -18.93 -15.31
CA ILE A 25 -29.59 -17.74 -15.99
C ILE A 25 -30.03 -16.45 -15.29
N ALA A 26 -31.30 -16.34 -14.91
CA ALA A 26 -31.81 -15.17 -14.19
C ALA A 26 -31.09 -14.98 -12.83
N TYR A 27 -30.83 -16.08 -12.11
CA TYR A 27 -30.09 -16.07 -10.87
C TYR A 27 -28.62 -15.64 -11.07
N LEU A 28 -27.93 -16.21 -12.06
CA LEU A 28 -26.55 -15.81 -12.40
C LEU A 28 -26.47 -14.34 -12.79
N SER A 29 -27.43 -13.83 -13.56
CA SER A 29 -27.50 -12.41 -13.90
C SER A 29 -27.66 -11.54 -12.66
N SER A 30 -28.49 -11.95 -11.70
CA SER A 30 -28.67 -11.22 -10.44
C SER A 30 -27.38 -11.20 -9.60
N LEU A 31 -26.67 -12.34 -9.52
CA LEU A 31 -25.37 -12.42 -8.86
C LEU A 31 -24.35 -11.50 -9.54
N ASN A 32 -24.25 -11.56 -10.87
CA ASN A 32 -23.35 -10.72 -11.64
C ASN A 32 -23.62 -9.24 -11.36
N SER A 33 -24.89 -8.79 -11.42
CA SER A 33 -25.23 -7.41 -11.10
C SER A 33 -24.84 -7.00 -9.68
N LYS A 34 -25.05 -7.86 -8.66
CA LYS A 34 -24.64 -7.55 -7.28
C LYS A 34 -23.11 -7.42 -7.16
N VAL A 35 -22.36 -8.31 -7.79
CA VAL A 35 -20.89 -8.30 -7.79
C VAL A 35 -20.36 -7.08 -8.52
N THR A 36 -20.81 -6.83 -9.76
CA THR A 36 -20.42 -5.68 -10.57
C THR A 36 -20.75 -4.37 -9.86
N ASN A 37 -21.97 -4.19 -9.33
CA ASN A 37 -22.34 -2.97 -8.61
C ASN A 37 -21.47 -2.75 -7.36
N LYS A 38 -21.02 -3.83 -6.71
CA LYS A 38 -20.12 -3.73 -5.56
C LYS A 38 -18.71 -3.34 -5.98
N LEU A 39 -18.23 -3.85 -7.13
CA LEU A 39 -16.87 -3.65 -7.65
C LEU A 39 -16.68 -2.35 -8.45
N GLU A 40 -17.70 -1.85 -9.14
CA GLU A 40 -17.63 -0.62 -9.95
C GLU A 40 -17.76 0.66 -9.11
N GLY A 41 -18.36 0.56 -7.91
CA GLY A 41 -18.48 1.68 -6.98
C GLY A 41 -17.22 1.92 -6.14
N ALA A 42 -17.30 2.89 -5.22
CA ALA A 42 -16.28 3.04 -4.18
C ALA A 42 -16.29 1.80 -3.27
N LEU A 43 -15.45 0.82 -3.60
CA LEU A 43 -15.34 -0.46 -2.89
C LEU A 43 -15.05 -0.28 -1.39
N TRP A 44 -14.29 0.76 -1.09
CA TRP A 44 -13.87 1.12 0.26
C TRP A 44 -13.96 2.62 0.44
N THR A 45 -14.43 3.02 1.62
CA THR A 45 -14.27 4.38 2.14
C THR A 45 -12.87 4.47 2.74
N LEU A 46 -12.06 5.40 2.27
CA LEU A 46 -10.71 5.56 2.77
C LEU A 46 -10.73 6.40 4.04
N PRO A 47 -10.06 5.95 5.11
CA PRO A 47 -9.90 6.77 6.29
C PRO A 47 -9.05 7.99 5.94
N ALA A 48 -9.45 9.16 6.41
CA ALA A 48 -8.58 10.32 6.38
C ALA A 48 -7.51 10.15 7.46
N LYS A 49 -6.23 10.23 7.09
CA LYS A 49 -5.11 10.15 8.04
C LYS A 49 -4.71 11.54 8.53
N LEU A 50 -4.57 11.68 9.84
CA LEU A 50 -4.03 12.85 10.50
C LEU A 50 -2.53 12.65 10.72
N TYR A 51 -1.73 13.54 10.15
CA TYR A 51 -0.28 13.49 10.23
C TYR A 51 0.27 14.60 11.13
N SER A 52 1.44 14.38 11.72
CA SER A 52 2.20 15.41 12.41
C SER A 52 2.76 16.44 11.41
N ARG A 53 3.35 17.52 11.94
CA ARG A 53 4.26 18.32 11.11
C ARG A 53 5.46 17.47 10.69
N PRO A 54 5.95 17.60 9.44
CA PRO A 54 7.22 16.99 9.05
C PRO A 54 8.36 17.66 9.82
N LEU A 55 9.37 16.88 10.20
CA LEU A 55 10.59 17.43 10.78
C LEU A 55 11.46 17.99 9.64
N GLU A 56 11.78 19.28 9.75
CA GLU A 56 12.62 20.00 8.80
C GLU A 56 14.06 20.08 9.31
N LEU A 57 15.01 19.58 8.51
CA LEU A 57 16.44 19.72 8.73
C LEU A 57 16.96 20.77 7.75
N ALA A 58 17.21 21.98 8.25
CA ALA A 58 17.68 23.10 7.45
C ALA A 58 19.15 23.44 7.73
N GLU A 59 19.88 23.90 6.72
CA GLU A 59 21.22 24.44 6.92
C GLU A 59 21.21 25.60 7.94
N GLY A 60 22.18 25.62 8.85
CA GLY A 60 22.26 26.59 9.92
C GLY A 60 21.36 26.31 11.13
N SER A 61 20.48 25.31 11.10
CA SER A 61 19.67 24.95 12.26
C SER A 61 20.48 24.23 13.35
N ASN A 62 20.05 24.39 14.61
CA ASN A 62 20.58 23.58 15.72
C ASN A 62 19.97 22.19 15.65
N ILE A 63 20.77 21.15 15.90
CA ILE A 63 20.33 19.77 15.87
C ILE A 63 20.73 19.03 17.16
N ASN A 64 19.78 18.29 17.72
CA ASN A 64 20.03 17.36 18.80
C ASN A 64 19.96 15.93 18.25
N THR A 65 21.11 15.29 18.07
CA THR A 65 21.25 13.95 17.48
C THR A 65 20.47 12.89 18.26
N LYS A 66 20.35 13.01 19.59
CA LYS A 66 19.53 12.10 20.40
C LYS A 66 18.05 12.23 20.09
N ASN A 67 17.54 13.46 19.96
CA ASN A 67 16.13 13.67 19.60
C ASN A 67 15.86 13.23 18.17
N LEU A 68 16.80 13.50 17.25
CA LEU A 68 16.71 13.05 15.87
C LEU A 68 16.63 11.52 15.77
N SER A 69 17.46 10.79 16.53
CA SER A 69 17.41 9.31 16.54
C SER A 69 16.06 8.78 17.02
N LYS A 70 15.44 9.43 18.01
CA LYS A 70 14.09 9.07 18.49
C LYS A 70 13.02 9.34 17.43
N GLU A 71 13.11 10.47 16.73
CA GLU A 71 12.18 10.79 15.65
C GLU A 71 12.27 9.76 14.51
N LEU A 72 13.50 9.40 14.13
CA LEU A 72 13.76 8.38 13.12
C LEU A 72 13.19 7.02 13.54
N ASP A 73 13.37 6.62 14.81
CA ASP A 73 12.78 5.39 15.36
C ASP A 73 11.24 5.39 15.28
N LEU A 74 10.58 6.50 15.66
CA LEU A 74 9.13 6.67 15.52
C LEU A 74 8.65 6.55 14.06
N LEU A 75 9.48 6.97 13.10
CA LEU A 75 9.22 6.86 11.67
C LEU A 75 9.62 5.50 11.09
N SER A 76 9.99 4.54 11.94
CA SER A 76 10.47 3.20 11.56
C SER A 76 11.66 3.29 10.61
N TYR A 77 12.62 4.16 10.92
CA TYR A 77 13.94 4.15 10.31
C TYR A 77 14.87 3.24 11.09
N VAL A 78 15.74 2.52 10.38
CA VAL A 78 16.69 1.58 10.96
C VAL A 78 18.10 2.09 10.77
N GLU A 79 18.89 2.07 11.84
CA GLU A 79 20.31 2.42 11.76
C GLU A 79 21.11 1.26 11.18
N THR A 80 21.82 1.49 10.08
CA THR A 80 22.62 0.47 9.38
C THR A 80 24.03 0.98 9.07
N ARG A 81 24.96 0.04 8.84
CA ARG A 81 26.33 0.38 8.43
C ARG A 81 26.41 0.86 6.98
N GLU A 82 25.58 0.25 6.13
CA GLU A 82 25.41 0.56 4.71
C GLU A 82 23.95 0.88 4.44
N ILE A 83 23.73 1.98 3.72
CA ILE A 83 22.39 2.46 3.37
C ILE A 83 22.07 2.01 1.95
N ARG A 84 21.09 1.12 1.82
CA ARG A 84 20.67 0.51 0.56
C ARG A 84 19.18 0.70 0.30
N ASN A 85 18.35 0.75 1.33
CA ASN A 85 16.90 0.83 1.19
C ASN A 85 16.32 2.10 1.81
N PRO A 86 15.17 2.59 1.31
CA PRO A 86 14.43 3.68 1.96
C PRO A 86 14.07 3.33 3.41
N GLY A 87 14.23 4.28 4.32
CA GLY A 87 14.07 4.03 5.76
C GLY A 87 15.35 3.60 6.47
N GLU A 88 16.49 3.53 5.78
CA GLU A 88 17.77 3.27 6.43
C GLU A 88 18.55 4.57 6.66
N TYR A 89 19.28 4.64 7.77
CA TYR A 89 20.15 5.77 8.07
C TYR A 89 21.42 5.34 8.79
N ARG A 90 22.39 6.25 8.84
CA ARG A 90 23.61 6.13 9.61
C ARG A 90 23.93 7.47 10.24
N LEU A 91 24.03 7.51 11.56
CA LEU A 91 24.26 8.74 12.31
C LEU A 91 25.55 8.66 13.11
N ASN A 92 26.37 9.69 13.02
CA ASN A 92 27.49 9.92 13.91
C ASN A 92 27.52 11.40 14.34
N ASP A 93 28.49 11.79 15.17
CA ASP A 93 28.57 13.15 15.71
C ASP A 93 28.77 14.25 14.65
N LYS A 94 29.21 13.88 13.44
CA LYS A 94 29.56 14.82 12.36
C LYS A 94 28.67 14.72 11.13
N THR A 95 27.96 13.61 10.95
CA THR A 95 27.25 13.31 9.71
C THR A 95 26.04 12.44 9.98
N LEU A 96 24.93 12.81 9.37
CA LEU A 96 23.79 11.93 9.13
C LEU A 96 23.79 11.60 7.64
N GLU A 97 23.76 10.32 7.32
CA GLU A 97 23.44 9.83 5.99
C GLU A 97 22.10 9.09 6.08
N ILE A 98 21.15 9.39 5.22
CA ILE A 98 19.77 8.92 5.35
C ILE A 98 19.16 8.66 3.98
N PHE A 99 18.48 7.53 3.83
CA PHE A 99 17.66 7.24 2.65
C PHE A 99 16.20 7.56 2.97
N LEU A 100 15.75 8.72 2.51
CA LEU A 100 14.37 9.15 2.72
C LEU A 100 13.40 8.34 1.86
N LYS A 101 12.25 7.97 2.45
CA LYS A 101 11.14 7.27 1.76
C LYS A 101 10.44 8.17 0.75
N GLY A 102 10.57 9.48 0.92
CA GLY A 102 10.02 10.51 0.04
C GLY A 102 8.65 10.98 0.54
N PHE A 103 8.40 12.28 0.40
CA PHE A 103 7.17 12.91 0.87
C PHE A 103 6.89 14.17 0.06
N GLN A 104 5.65 14.30 -0.43
CA GLN A 104 5.21 15.42 -1.27
C GLN A 104 6.14 15.65 -2.47
N ASP A 105 6.79 16.81 -2.53
CA ASP A 105 7.73 17.26 -3.56
C ASP A 105 9.16 16.74 -3.33
N GLN A 106 9.46 16.21 -2.14
CA GLN A 106 10.76 15.64 -1.85
C GLN A 106 10.85 14.18 -2.30
N ASN A 107 11.72 13.95 -3.27
CA ASN A 107 11.99 12.62 -3.80
C ASN A 107 12.53 11.67 -2.74
N SER A 108 12.23 10.38 -2.90
CA SER A 108 12.98 9.32 -2.24
C SER A 108 14.42 9.33 -2.73
N GLY A 109 15.38 9.17 -1.82
CA GLY A 109 16.79 9.16 -2.18
C GLY A 109 17.71 9.27 -0.98
N ILE A 110 19.02 9.18 -1.23
CA ILE A 110 20.05 9.30 -0.21
C ILE A 110 20.47 10.76 -0.06
N TYR A 111 20.49 11.22 1.19
CA TYR A 111 20.88 12.57 1.59
C TYR A 111 21.95 12.49 2.66
N ARG A 112 22.89 13.43 2.62
CA ARG A 112 23.96 13.59 3.59
C ARG A 112 23.87 14.96 4.24
N VAL A 113 23.72 14.98 5.56
CA VAL A 113 23.67 16.17 6.40
C VAL A 113 24.96 16.25 7.19
N ASN A 114 25.73 17.31 6.98
CA ASN A 114 26.94 17.57 7.75
C ASN A 114 26.59 18.35 9.01
N ILE A 115 27.11 17.90 10.16
CA ILE A 115 26.85 18.44 11.48
C ILE A 115 28.19 18.89 12.08
N GLU A 116 28.23 20.12 12.58
CA GLU A 116 29.39 20.65 13.30
C GLU A 116 28.92 21.46 14.50
N LYS A 117 29.48 21.20 15.68
CA LYS A 117 29.11 21.90 16.93
C LYS A 117 27.59 21.93 17.18
N LYS A 118 26.92 20.78 16.95
CA LYS A 118 25.45 20.62 17.06
C LYS A 118 24.63 21.53 16.13
N ARG A 119 25.21 21.93 14.99
CA ARG A 119 24.53 22.70 13.94
C ARG A 119 24.68 22.02 12.59
N ILE A 120 23.65 22.11 11.76
CA ILE A 120 23.70 21.65 10.39
C ILE A 120 24.54 22.63 9.58
N LYS A 121 25.58 22.13 8.92
CA LYS A 121 26.52 22.92 8.12
C LYS A 121 26.29 22.82 6.62
N GLY A 122 25.50 21.86 6.19
CA GLY A 122 25.16 21.71 4.79
C GLY A 122 24.49 20.38 4.55
N ILE A 123 23.66 20.34 3.52
CA ILE A 123 22.92 19.15 3.12
C ILE A 123 23.22 18.90 1.65
N LYS A 124 23.50 17.65 1.31
CA LYS A 124 23.75 17.23 -0.07
C LYS A 124 22.96 15.99 -0.41
N ARG A 125 22.40 15.95 -1.61
CA ARG A 125 21.85 14.73 -2.18
C ARG A 125 22.97 13.88 -2.79
N VAL A 126 22.70 12.59 -3.00
CA VAL A 126 23.66 11.61 -3.55
C VAL A 126 24.27 12.02 -4.90
N ASP A 127 23.56 12.80 -5.71
CA ASP A 127 24.04 13.34 -6.98
C ASP A 127 24.93 14.59 -6.83
N GLY A 128 25.22 14.99 -5.59
CA GLY A 128 26.13 16.09 -5.27
C GLY A 128 25.45 17.46 -5.16
N ILE A 129 24.15 17.56 -5.44
CA ILE A 129 23.40 18.81 -5.34
C ILE A 129 23.27 19.22 -3.87
N SER A 130 23.71 20.45 -3.57
CA SER A 130 23.50 21.07 -2.26
C SER A 130 22.05 21.52 -2.10
N LEU A 131 21.50 21.32 -0.91
CA LEU A 131 20.13 21.66 -0.56
C LEU A 131 20.13 22.50 0.72
N ASP A 132 19.24 23.47 0.79
CA ASP A 132 19.08 24.30 1.99
C ASP A 132 18.26 23.57 3.08
N LEU A 133 17.43 22.61 2.67
CA LEU A 133 16.46 21.93 3.52
C LEU A 133 16.16 20.52 3.01
N ILE A 134 15.98 19.59 3.96
CA ILE A 134 15.27 18.32 3.74
C ILE A 134 14.19 18.12 4.80
N ARG A 135 13.18 17.33 4.47
CA ARG A 135 12.03 17.02 5.32
C ARG A 135 11.97 15.52 5.59
N LEU A 136 11.77 15.13 6.83
CA LEU A 136 11.39 13.75 7.14
C LEU A 136 9.89 13.57 6.88
N GLU A 137 9.48 12.34 6.58
CA GLU A 137 8.06 12.00 6.46
C GLU A 137 7.35 12.32 7.78
N PRO A 138 6.12 12.85 7.76
CA PRO A 138 5.39 13.09 9.00
C PRO A 138 4.85 11.79 9.58
N MET A 139 4.80 11.70 10.91
CA MET A 139 4.22 10.56 11.61
C MET A 139 2.70 10.59 11.48
N ALA A 140 2.07 9.44 11.18
CA ALA A 140 0.63 9.32 11.28
C ALA A 140 0.22 9.28 12.78
N ILE A 141 -0.53 10.28 13.23
CA ILE A 141 -1.01 10.40 14.61
C ILE A 141 -2.30 9.60 14.81
N GLY A 142 -3.14 9.55 13.77
CA GLY A 142 -4.40 8.83 13.81
C GLY A 142 -5.17 8.94 12.51
N GLY A 143 -6.42 8.48 12.52
CA GLY A 143 -7.31 8.59 11.38
C GLY A 143 -8.76 8.82 11.79
N LEU A 144 -9.51 9.48 10.92
CA LEU A 144 -10.96 9.53 10.99
C LEU A 144 -11.49 8.31 10.24
N TYR A 145 -11.95 7.33 11.00
CA TYR A 145 -12.40 6.06 10.44
C TYR A 145 -13.86 6.15 9.98
N PRO A 146 -14.19 5.58 8.80
CA PRO A 146 -15.56 5.37 8.39
C PRO A 146 -16.29 4.43 9.37
N ALA A 147 -17.61 4.44 9.35
CA ALA A 147 -18.48 3.67 10.27
C ALA A 147 -18.18 2.15 10.34
N HIS A 148 -17.45 1.61 9.37
CA HIS A 148 -17.08 0.20 9.25
C HIS A 148 -15.78 -0.15 9.99
N MET A 149 -15.11 0.83 10.61
CA MET A 149 -13.91 0.66 11.46
C MET A 149 -12.78 -0.18 10.82
N GLN A 150 -12.53 0.01 9.53
CA GLN A 150 -11.43 -0.64 8.82
C GLN A 150 -10.38 0.40 8.43
N ASP A 151 -9.11 0.16 8.78
CA ASP A 151 -7.99 0.94 8.26
C ASP A 151 -7.48 0.30 6.96
N ARG A 152 -7.49 1.07 5.88
CA ARG A 152 -7.12 0.60 4.55
C ARG A 152 -6.21 1.63 3.90
N LEU A 153 -5.11 1.15 3.31
CA LEU A 153 -4.21 1.93 2.49
C LEU A 153 -4.34 1.44 1.04
N LEU A 154 -4.76 2.32 0.13
CA LEU A 154 -4.71 2.01 -1.30
C LEU A 154 -3.27 2.11 -1.78
N LEU A 155 -2.81 1.01 -2.38
CA LEU A 155 -1.51 0.92 -3.00
C LEU A 155 -1.71 0.45 -4.45
N ASP A 156 -1.04 1.13 -5.37
CA ASP A 156 -0.92 0.62 -6.73
C ASP A 156 -0.12 -0.67 -6.73
N ARG A 157 -0.46 -1.60 -7.62
CA ARG A 157 0.26 -2.87 -7.75
C ARG A 157 1.77 -2.70 -7.94
N SER A 158 2.19 -1.64 -8.63
CA SER A 158 3.62 -1.31 -8.86
C SER A 158 4.39 -0.98 -7.59
N ARG A 159 3.70 -0.61 -6.50
CA ARG A 159 4.31 -0.32 -5.19
C ARG A 159 4.45 -1.56 -4.32
N ILE A 160 3.87 -2.69 -4.71
CA ILE A 160 3.89 -3.93 -3.93
C ILE A 160 5.13 -4.75 -4.33
N PRO A 161 6.02 -5.12 -3.39
CA PRO A 161 7.17 -5.97 -3.70
C PRO A 161 6.76 -7.30 -4.32
N GLN A 162 7.48 -7.74 -5.35
CA GLN A 162 7.16 -8.98 -6.06
C GLN A 162 7.31 -10.20 -5.15
N GLU A 163 8.25 -10.14 -4.21
CA GLU A 163 8.51 -11.16 -3.20
C GLU A 163 7.31 -11.34 -2.27
N LEU A 164 6.62 -10.24 -1.92
CA LEU A 164 5.41 -10.30 -1.10
C LEU A 164 4.27 -10.99 -1.84
N ILE A 165 4.10 -10.68 -3.14
CA ILE A 165 3.09 -11.34 -3.98
C ILE A 165 3.37 -12.84 -4.05
N GLN A 166 4.62 -13.23 -4.31
CA GLN A 166 5.01 -14.64 -4.36
C GLN A 166 4.77 -15.34 -3.02
N MET A 167 5.16 -14.72 -1.90
CA MET A 167 4.95 -15.25 -0.57
C MET A 167 3.47 -15.53 -0.29
N ILE A 168 2.58 -14.57 -0.59
CA ILE A 168 1.15 -14.72 -0.39
C ILE A 168 0.61 -15.90 -1.21
N LEU A 169 1.00 -16.04 -2.47
CA LEU A 169 0.61 -17.19 -3.30
C LEU A 169 1.14 -18.50 -2.72
N LEU A 170 2.38 -18.53 -2.23
CA LEU A 170 2.98 -19.72 -1.63
C LEU A 170 2.25 -20.20 -0.37
N VAL A 171 1.68 -19.28 0.41
CA VAL A 171 1.01 -19.55 1.69
C VAL A 171 -0.48 -19.78 1.52
N GLU A 172 -1.17 -18.92 0.77
CA GLU A 172 -2.63 -18.94 0.64
C GLU A 172 -3.10 -19.86 -0.48
N ASP A 173 -2.58 -19.67 -1.70
CA ASP A 173 -2.99 -20.43 -2.88
C ASP A 173 -1.92 -20.42 -3.98
N LYS A 174 -1.21 -21.56 -4.10
CA LYS A 174 -0.10 -21.72 -5.05
C LYS A 174 -0.56 -21.77 -6.50
N SER A 175 -1.81 -22.17 -6.73
CA SER A 175 -2.38 -22.36 -8.05
C SER A 175 -3.42 -21.27 -8.37
N PHE A 176 -3.45 -20.17 -7.61
CA PHE A 176 -4.43 -19.09 -7.74
C PHE A 176 -4.64 -18.60 -9.19
N PHE A 177 -3.58 -18.58 -10.01
CA PHE A 177 -3.67 -18.16 -11.41
C PHE A 177 -4.01 -19.29 -12.41
N ASP A 178 -3.97 -20.54 -11.97
CA ASP A 178 -4.22 -21.73 -12.78
C ASP A 178 -5.68 -22.21 -12.70
N HIS A 179 -6.47 -21.73 -11.73
CA HIS A 179 -7.91 -21.99 -11.64
C HIS A 179 -8.74 -20.72 -11.49
N LYS A 180 -10.05 -20.85 -11.71
CA LYS A 180 -11.02 -19.74 -11.67
C LYS A 180 -11.69 -19.58 -10.30
N GLY A 181 -10.98 -19.97 -9.24
CA GLY A 181 -11.57 -20.24 -7.92
C GLY A 181 -11.87 -21.72 -7.75
#